data_AF-A0A7Y2ABD2-F1
#
_entry.id   AF-A0A7Y2ABD2-F1
#
_cell.length_a   1.000
_cell.length_b   1.000
_cell.length_c   1.000
_cell.angle_alpha   90.00
_cell.angle_beta   90.00
_cell.angle_gamma   90.00
#
_symmetry.space_group_name_H-M   'P 1'
#
loop_
_entity.id
_entity.type
_entity.pdbx_description
1 polymer ?
#
loop_
_entity_poly.entity_id
_entity_poly.type
_entity_poly.pdbx_seq_one_letter_code
_entity_poly.pdbx_strand_id
1 'polypeptide(L)'
;MSLETTTQTNAKWIDKKRSAVDLLNAIGQLMYDRNVELVLFRSPLIDQSVPELLNLHEYAKDIVNKPIDIRITSDLAMKLTEMDIAPSKIDIGRLSSEWMTEGNNYPDQGAFLSDKLSNMIGRQASHDIKPKDVVLYGFGRIGRLC
;
A
#
# COMPACT_ATOMS: atom_id res chain seq x y z
N MET A 1 -19.02 -30.91 -14.46
CA MET A 1 -18.52 -29.56 -14.78
C MET A 1 -18.94 -28.47 -13.77
N SER A 2 -19.67 -28.80 -12.68
CA SER A 2 -20.15 -27.81 -11.69
C SER A 2 -19.39 -27.84 -10.34
N LEU A 3 -18.74 -28.96 -10.00
CA LEU A 3 -18.03 -29.13 -8.72
C LEU A 3 -16.59 -28.58 -8.76
N GLU A 4 -15.95 -28.60 -9.94
CA GLU A 4 -14.59 -28.08 -10.13
C GLU A 4 -14.56 -26.53 -10.04
N THR A 5 -15.60 -25.86 -10.54
CA THR A 5 -15.74 -24.40 -10.52
C THR A 5 -15.94 -23.85 -9.10
N THR A 6 -16.73 -24.51 -8.27
CA THR A 6 -16.94 -24.13 -6.85
C THR A 6 -15.65 -24.29 -6.05
N THR A 7 -14.93 -25.41 -6.23
CA THR A 7 -13.67 -25.67 -5.52
C THR A 7 -12.59 -24.65 -5.91
N GLN A 8 -12.50 -24.32 -7.20
CA GLN A 8 -11.58 -23.30 -7.71
C GLN A 8 -11.89 -21.88 -7.17
N THR A 9 -13.17 -21.56 -6.97
CA THR A 9 -13.62 -20.27 -6.43
C THR A 9 -13.27 -20.15 -4.95
N ASN A 10 -13.48 -21.23 -4.18
CA ASN A 10 -13.13 -21.29 -2.77
C ASN A 10 -11.62 -21.15 -2.54
N ALA A 11 -10.79 -21.83 -3.35
CA ALA A 11 -9.34 -21.71 -3.28
C ALA A 11 -8.87 -20.26 -3.51
N LYS A 12 -9.35 -19.62 -4.58
CA LYS A 12 -9.00 -18.21 -4.87
C LYS A 12 -9.40 -17.25 -3.76
N TRP A 13 -10.53 -17.50 -3.10
CA TRP A 13 -11.00 -16.66 -2.00
C TRP A 13 -10.17 -16.86 -0.72
N ILE A 14 -9.75 -18.10 -0.43
CA ILE A 14 -8.83 -18.40 0.67
C ILE A 14 -7.48 -17.69 0.45
N ASP A 15 -6.96 -17.70 -0.77
CA ASP A 15 -5.69 -17.04 -1.10
C ASP A 15 -5.78 -15.51 -0.93
N LYS A 16 -6.89 -14.90 -1.36
CA LYS A 16 -7.15 -13.47 -1.12
C LYS A 16 -7.20 -13.14 0.37
N LYS A 17 -7.83 -13.99 1.17
CA LYS A 17 -7.88 -13.82 2.63
C LYS A 17 -6.50 -13.93 3.26
N ARG A 18 -5.69 -14.90 2.83
CA ARG A 18 -4.30 -15.03 3.30
C ARG A 18 -3.52 -13.76 2.99
N SER A 19 -3.59 -13.30 1.74
CA SER A 19 -2.93 -12.06 1.32
C SER A 19 -3.38 -10.84 2.13
N ALA A 20 -4.66 -10.77 2.51
CA ALA A 20 -5.19 -9.71 3.37
C ALA A 20 -4.63 -9.76 4.79
N VAL A 21 -4.47 -10.96 5.36
CA VAL A 21 -3.84 -11.15 6.67
C VAL A 21 -2.37 -10.74 6.62
N ASP A 22 -1.66 -11.13 5.58
CA ASP A 22 -0.25 -10.77 5.38
C ASP A 22 -0.09 -9.25 5.24
N LEU A 23 -0.99 -8.60 4.49
CA LEU A 23 -1.03 -7.14 4.36
C LEU A 23 -1.31 -6.47 5.70
N LEU A 24 -2.26 -6.97 6.50
CA LEU A 24 -2.57 -6.44 7.82
C LEU A 24 -1.37 -6.53 8.77
N ASN A 25 -0.63 -7.66 8.74
CA ASN A 25 0.59 -7.83 9.51
C ASN A 25 1.67 -6.83 9.09
N ALA A 26 1.87 -6.63 7.79
CA ALA A 26 2.84 -5.66 7.26
C ALA A 26 2.46 -4.21 7.64
N ILE A 27 1.18 -3.85 7.57
CA ILE A 27 0.68 -2.54 8.01
C ILE A 27 1.02 -2.30 9.49
N GLY A 28 0.74 -3.29 10.34
CA GLY A 28 1.06 -3.21 11.77
C GLY A 28 2.55 -3.00 12.03
N GLN A 29 3.40 -3.82 11.40
CA GLN A 29 4.86 -3.71 11.54
C GLN A 29 5.37 -2.33 11.08
N LEU A 30 4.94 -1.87 9.89
CA LEU A 30 5.37 -0.58 9.36
C LEU A 30 4.94 0.58 10.26
N MET A 31 3.71 0.54 10.78
CA MET A 31 3.20 1.61 11.63
C MET A 31 3.89 1.62 12.99
N TYR A 32 3.99 0.49 13.68
CA TYR A 32 4.48 0.46 15.06
C TYR A 32 6.00 0.44 15.16
N ASP A 33 6.71 -0.21 14.23
CA ASP A 33 8.17 -0.30 14.29
C ASP A 33 8.86 0.90 13.63
N ARG A 34 8.23 1.49 12.61
CA ARG A 34 8.86 2.52 11.75
C ARG A 34 8.07 3.82 11.61
N ASN A 35 6.87 3.92 12.20
CA ASN A 35 5.97 5.07 12.05
C ASN A 35 5.69 5.39 10.56
N VAL A 36 5.49 4.32 9.77
CA VAL A 36 5.11 4.39 8.35
C VAL A 36 3.63 4.06 8.22
N GLU A 37 2.83 5.04 7.83
CA GLU A 37 1.39 4.88 7.64
C GLU A 37 1.10 4.48 6.18
N LEU A 38 0.44 3.33 5.98
CA LEU A 38 -0.02 2.89 4.67
C LEU A 38 -1.46 3.35 4.39
N VAL A 39 -1.68 3.84 3.17
CA VAL A 39 -3.01 4.19 2.66
C VAL A 39 -3.26 3.56 1.29
N LEU A 40 -4.51 3.23 1.00
CA LEU A 40 -4.97 2.79 -0.31
C LEU A 40 -5.80 3.90 -0.96
N PHE A 41 -5.22 4.62 -1.94
CA PHE A 41 -5.88 5.74 -2.60
C PHE A 41 -6.48 6.76 -1.63
N ARG A 42 -5.67 7.22 -0.67
CA ARG A 42 -6.04 8.11 0.45
C ARG A 42 -6.92 7.49 1.55
N SER A 43 -7.38 6.25 1.40
CA SER A 43 -8.09 5.53 2.48
C SER A 43 -7.06 4.93 3.45
N PRO A 44 -7.08 5.28 4.74
CA PRO A 44 -6.15 4.72 5.71
C PRO A 44 -6.37 3.21 5.87
N LEU A 45 -5.27 2.46 5.98
CA LEU A 45 -5.32 1.00 6.15
C LEU A 45 -5.13 0.55 7.60
N ILE A 46 -4.77 1.47 8.50
CA ILE A 46 -4.68 1.18 9.93
C ILE A 46 -6.07 0.82 10.49
N ASP A 47 -6.09 -0.08 11.46
CA ASP A 47 -7.30 -0.57 12.14
C ASP A 47 -8.36 -1.22 11.22
N GLN A 48 -8.01 -1.57 9.99
CA GLN A 48 -8.92 -2.26 9.06
C GLN A 48 -8.93 -3.77 9.32
N SER A 49 -10.11 -4.38 9.29
CA SER A 49 -10.28 -5.83 9.31
C SER A 49 -10.09 -6.47 7.93
N VAL A 50 -9.88 -7.79 7.89
CA VAL A 50 -9.73 -8.54 6.62
C VAL A 50 -10.90 -8.32 5.64
N PRO A 51 -12.19 -8.38 6.07
CA PRO A 51 -13.31 -8.09 5.17
C PRO A 51 -13.29 -6.65 4.64
N GLU A 52 -12.97 -5.67 5.48
CA GLU A 52 -12.89 -4.25 5.09
C GLU A 52 -11.76 -4.03 4.09
N LEU A 53 -10.60 -4.65 4.30
CA LEU A 53 -9.46 -4.56 3.40
C LEU A 53 -9.79 -5.15 2.02
N LEU A 54 -10.46 -6.30 1.98
CA LEU A 54 -10.94 -6.90 0.73
C LEU A 54 -11.95 -6.00 0.02
N ASN A 55 -12.88 -5.41 0.77
CA ASN A 55 -13.89 -4.50 0.23
C ASN A 55 -13.25 -3.21 -0.32
N LEU A 56 -12.27 -2.65 0.37
CA LEU A 56 -11.50 -1.49 -0.08
C LEU A 56 -10.79 -1.76 -1.41
N HIS A 57 -10.21 -2.96 -1.58
CA HIS A 57 -9.55 -3.34 -2.84
C HIS A 57 -10.56 -3.51 -3.98
N GLU A 58 -11.73 -4.11 -3.73
CA GLU A 58 -12.78 -4.24 -4.76
C GLU A 58 -13.36 -2.86 -5.15
N TYR A 59 -13.63 -2.00 -4.16
CA TYR A 59 -14.08 -0.63 -4.39
C TYR A 59 -13.07 0.21 -5.19
N ALA A 60 -11.79 0.10 -4.84
CA ALA A 60 -10.71 0.78 -5.54
C ALA A 60 -10.62 0.35 -7.01
N LYS A 61 -10.80 -0.94 -7.29
CA LYS A 61 -10.84 -1.49 -8.64
C LYS A 61 -12.00 -0.91 -9.45
N ASP A 62 -13.18 -0.81 -8.87
CA ASP A 62 -14.39 -0.33 -9.56
C ASP A 62 -14.37 1.17 -9.85
N ILE A 63 -13.86 1.99 -8.92
CA ILE A 63 -13.96 3.45 -9.01
C ILE A 63 -12.73 4.09 -9.64
N VAL A 64 -11.56 3.58 -9.31
CA VAL A 64 -10.31 4.11 -9.85
C VAL A 64 -10.04 3.51 -11.24
N ASN A 65 -10.80 2.49 -11.64
CA ASN A 65 -10.64 1.71 -12.88
C ASN A 65 -9.19 1.25 -13.09
N LYS A 66 -8.47 1.10 -11.98
CA LYS A 66 -7.09 0.63 -11.91
C LYS A 66 -7.16 -0.78 -11.35
N PRO A 67 -6.58 -1.78 -12.03
CA PRO A 67 -6.52 -3.12 -11.48
C PRO A 67 -5.70 -3.05 -10.18
N ILE A 68 -6.36 -3.29 -9.05
CA ILE A 68 -5.72 -3.41 -7.74
C ILE A 68 -5.97 -4.83 -7.27
N ASP A 69 -4.89 -5.57 -7.08
CA ASP A 69 -4.91 -6.91 -6.53
C ASP A 69 -4.32 -6.88 -5.12
N ILE A 70 -5.06 -7.43 -4.16
CA ILE A 70 -4.62 -7.52 -2.77
C ILE A 70 -3.32 -8.30 -2.60
N ARG A 71 -3.01 -9.20 -3.53
CA ARG A 71 -1.72 -9.92 -3.56
C ARG A 71 -0.57 -8.97 -3.81
N ILE A 72 -0.71 -8.09 -4.81
CA ILE A 72 0.35 -7.14 -5.18
C ILE A 72 0.57 -6.12 -4.06
N THR A 73 -0.50 -5.58 -3.47
CA THR A 73 -0.37 -4.64 -2.35
C THR A 73 0.24 -5.31 -1.12
N SER A 74 -0.10 -6.58 -0.86
CA SER A 74 0.50 -7.38 0.21
C SER A 74 2.00 -7.61 -0.03
N ASP A 75 2.39 -8.07 -1.21
CA ASP A 75 3.79 -8.32 -1.56
C ASP A 75 4.63 -7.04 -1.46
N LEU A 76 4.12 -5.91 -1.97
CA LEU A 76 4.77 -4.61 -1.85
C LEU A 76 4.89 -4.17 -0.38
N ALA A 77 3.84 -4.33 0.42
CA ALA A 77 3.89 -3.97 1.84
C ALA A 77 4.91 -4.84 2.60
N MET A 78 4.97 -6.14 2.33
CA MET A 78 6.00 -7.02 2.88
C MET A 78 7.40 -6.56 2.48
N LYS A 79 7.63 -6.19 1.22
CA LYS A 79 8.93 -5.64 0.79
C LYS A 79 9.27 -4.34 1.52
N LEU A 80 8.30 -3.45 1.76
CA LEU A 80 8.52 -2.25 2.56
C LEU A 80 8.96 -2.57 3.99
N THR A 81 8.46 -3.66 4.59
CA THR A 81 8.89 -4.07 5.95
C THR A 81 10.36 -4.48 6.01
N GLU A 82 10.99 -4.84 4.89
CA GLU A 82 12.40 -5.21 4.80
C GLU A 82 13.31 -4.00 4.56
N MET A 83 12.74 -2.84 4.21
CA MET A 83 13.48 -1.64 3.82
C MET A 83 13.66 -0.65 4.97
N ASP A 84 14.77 0.09 4.96
CA ASP A 84 15.03 1.18 5.91
C ASP A 84 14.41 2.50 5.44
N ILE A 85 13.10 2.62 5.66
CA ILE A 85 12.29 3.77 5.24
C ILE A 85 12.09 4.71 6.44
N ALA A 86 12.32 6.00 6.21
CA ALA A 86 12.03 7.03 7.20
C ALA A 86 10.51 7.12 7.52
N PRO A 87 10.13 7.59 8.72
CA PRO A 87 8.73 7.85 9.06
C PRO A 87 8.01 8.66 7.98
N SER A 88 6.96 8.10 7.41
CA SER A 88 6.30 8.66 6.23
C SER A 88 4.90 8.10 6.02
N LYS A 89 4.12 8.76 5.16
CA LYS A 89 2.81 8.29 4.73
C LYS A 89 2.92 7.82 3.27
N ILE A 90 2.61 6.55 3.01
CA ILE A 90 2.81 5.91 1.70
C ILE A 90 1.48 5.43 1.14
N ASP A 91 1.16 5.83 -0.10
CA ASP A 91 0.00 5.31 -0.83
C ASP A 91 0.37 4.02 -1.58
N ILE A 92 0.08 2.88 -0.95
CA ILE A 92 0.35 1.55 -1.50
C ILE A 92 -0.54 1.23 -2.70
N GLY A 93 -1.72 1.84 -2.79
CA GLY A 93 -2.61 1.68 -3.94
C GLY A 93 -2.02 2.31 -5.20
N ARG A 94 -1.44 3.49 -5.06
CA ARG A 94 -0.71 4.14 -6.15
C ARG A 94 0.52 3.31 -6.57
N LEU A 95 1.34 2.87 -5.61
CA LEU A 95 2.52 2.03 -5.90
C LEU A 95 2.12 0.73 -6.60
N SER A 96 1.04 0.07 -6.18
CA SER A 96 0.52 -1.13 -6.83
C SER A 96 0.10 -0.86 -8.28
N SER A 97 -0.57 0.27 -8.55
CA SER A 97 -0.94 0.64 -9.92
C SER A 97 0.26 0.94 -10.81
N GLU A 98 1.28 1.63 -10.25
CA GLU A 98 2.52 1.92 -10.97
C GLU A 98 3.27 0.61 -11.25
N TRP A 99 3.43 -0.26 -10.25
CA TRP A 99 4.04 -1.58 -10.41
C TRP A 99 3.37 -2.41 -11.51
N MET A 100 2.04 -2.39 -11.62
CA MET A 100 1.34 -3.10 -12.69
C MET A 100 1.59 -2.54 -14.10
N THR A 101 2.00 -1.26 -14.21
CA THR A 101 2.21 -0.59 -15.49
C THR A 101 3.68 -0.61 -15.91
N GLU A 102 4.59 -0.36 -14.97
CA GLU A 102 6.03 -0.22 -15.22
C GLU A 102 6.89 -1.31 -14.56
N GLY A 103 6.32 -2.24 -13.79
CA GLY A 103 7.07 -3.26 -13.04
C GLY A 103 7.96 -4.14 -13.91
N ASN A 104 7.60 -4.35 -15.19
CA ASN A 104 8.44 -5.06 -16.16
C ASN A 104 9.78 -4.37 -16.46
N ASN A 105 9.93 -3.08 -16.11
CA ASN A 105 11.17 -2.34 -16.28
C ASN A 105 12.15 -2.55 -15.11
N TYR A 106 11.73 -3.26 -14.06
CA TYR A 106 12.53 -3.51 -12.87
C TYR A 106 12.77 -5.01 -12.69
N PRO A 107 13.91 -5.41 -12.10
CA PRO A 107 14.21 -6.83 -11.86
C PRO A 107 13.28 -7.44 -10.82
N ASP A 108 12.85 -6.66 -9.82
CA ASP A 108 11.94 -7.08 -8.76
C ASP A 108 11.23 -5.87 -8.13
N GLN A 109 10.26 -6.17 -7.24
CA GLN A 109 9.51 -5.17 -6.51
C GLN A 109 10.38 -4.31 -5.58
N GLY A 110 11.45 -4.87 -5.02
CA GLY A 110 12.38 -4.16 -4.14
C GLY A 110 13.11 -3.06 -4.90
N ALA A 111 13.63 -3.36 -6.09
CA ALA A 111 14.29 -2.39 -6.96
C ALA A 111 13.35 -1.26 -7.38
N PHE A 112 12.08 -1.58 -7.68
CA PHE A 112 11.06 -0.57 -7.95
C PHE A 112 10.78 0.32 -6.74
N LEU A 113 10.62 -0.27 -5.55
CA LEU A 113 10.41 0.49 -4.33
C LEU A 113 11.63 1.35 -3.99
N SER A 114 12.85 0.83 -4.18
CA SER A 114 14.09 1.59 -3.97
C SER A 114 14.20 2.79 -4.89
N ASP A 115 13.79 2.67 -6.16
CA ASP A 115 13.77 3.79 -7.10
C ASP A 115 12.72 4.84 -6.70
N LYS A 116 11.47 4.40 -6.51
CA LYS A 116 10.33 5.29 -6.18
C LYS A 116 10.48 5.97 -4.82
N LEU A 117 11.03 5.27 -3.84
CA LEU A 117 11.17 5.74 -2.46
C LEU A 117 12.62 6.15 -2.14
N SER A 118 13.48 6.32 -3.13
CA SER A 118 14.89 6.73 -2.98
C SER A 118 15.07 7.96 -2.07
N ASN A 119 14.14 8.92 -2.12
CA ASN A 119 14.16 10.12 -1.29
C ASN A 119 13.80 9.90 0.19
N MET A 120 13.26 8.72 0.53
CA MET A 120 12.78 8.33 1.86
C MET A 120 13.66 7.25 2.52
N ILE A 121 14.51 6.57 1.76
CA ILE A 121 15.38 5.49 2.24
C ILE A 121 16.67 6.08 2.81
N GLY A 122 17.10 5.59 3.99
CA GLY A 122 18.40 5.92 4.60
C GLY A 122 18.51 7.35 5.17
N ARG A 123 17.44 8.14 5.12
CA ARG A 123 17.35 9.37 5.91
C ARG A 123 16.83 9.02 7.30
N GLN A 124 17.74 8.77 8.24
CA GLN A 124 17.42 9.04 9.65
C GLN A 124 16.82 10.44 9.70
N ALA A 125 15.73 10.63 10.46
CA ALA A 125 15.03 11.90 10.60
C ALA A 125 16.02 13.04 10.91
N SER A 126 16.61 13.62 9.86
CA SER A 126 17.43 14.79 9.96
C SER A 126 16.48 15.84 10.50
N HIS A 127 16.87 16.42 11.64
CA HIS A 127 16.17 17.43 12.44
C HIS A 127 15.75 18.71 11.69
N ASP A 128 15.67 18.63 10.37
CA ASP A 128 15.26 19.64 9.41
C ASP A 128 14.09 19.09 8.56
N ILE A 129 13.09 18.47 9.20
CA ILE A 129 11.75 18.39 8.61
C ILE A 129 11.22 19.83 8.59
N LYS A 130 11.67 20.62 7.61
CA LYS A 130 10.88 21.75 7.16
C LYS A 130 9.60 21.15 6.59
N PRO A 131 8.41 21.50 7.11
CA PRO A 131 7.15 21.06 6.51
C PRO A 131 7.19 21.46 5.04
N LYS A 132 7.34 20.49 4.14
CA LYS A 132 7.11 20.71 2.72
C LYS A 132 5.65 20.42 2.49
N ASP A 133 4.87 21.50 2.49
CA ASP A 133 3.52 21.50 1.95
C ASP A 133 3.60 21.24 0.45
N VAL A 134 3.55 19.97 0.05
CA VAL A 134 3.22 19.59 -1.32
C VAL A 134 1.71 19.68 -1.49
N VAL A 135 1.24 20.93 -1.67
CA VAL A 135 -0.11 21.23 -2.14
C VAL A 135 -0.12 20.98 -3.65
N LEU A 136 -0.72 19.87 -4.08
CA LEU A 136 -1.25 19.81 -5.44
C LEU A 136 -2.50 20.69 -5.47
N TYR A 137 -2.41 21.72 -6.31
CA TYR A 137 -3.35 22.80 -6.57
C TYR A 137 -4.84 22.41 -6.46
N GLY A 138 -5.63 23.11 -5.62
CA GLY A 138 -7.09 23.03 -5.63
C GLY A 138 -7.82 23.34 -4.31
N PHE A 139 -7.79 24.61 -3.87
CA PHE A 139 -8.74 25.30 -2.97
C PHE A 139 -9.53 24.49 -1.91
N GLY A 140 -9.16 24.62 -0.61
CA GLY A 140 -10.08 24.28 0.49
C GLY A 140 -9.49 24.32 1.90
N ARG A 141 -9.57 25.51 2.55
CA ARG A 141 -9.42 25.83 4.00
C ARG A 141 -8.42 25.02 4.85
N ILE A 142 -7.33 25.70 5.22
CA ILE A 142 -6.33 25.30 6.22
C ILE A 142 -6.98 25.18 7.62
N GLY A 143 -7.00 23.98 8.20
CA GLY A 143 -7.26 23.74 9.62
C GLY A 143 -5.97 23.91 10.43
N ARG A 144 -6.04 24.58 11.58
CA ARG A 144 -4.87 24.92 12.42
C ARG A 144 -4.44 23.74 13.30
N LEU A 145 -3.14 23.68 13.56
CA LEU A 145 -2.48 22.87 14.58
C LEU A 145 -2.96 23.28 15.98
N CYS A 146 -3.23 22.29 16.82
CA CYS A 146 -3.13 22.39 18.27
C CYS A 146 -1.96 21.52 18.71
#